data_AF-A0A6N8SLI9-F1
#
_entry.id   AF-A0A6N8SLI9-F1
#
_cell.length_a   1.000
_cell.length_b   1.000
_cell.length_c   1.000
_cell.angle_alpha   90.00
_cell.angle_beta   90.00
_cell.angle_gamma   90.00
#
_symmetry.space_group_name_H-M   'P 1'
#
loop_
_entity.id
_entity.type
_entity.pdbx_description
1 polymer ?
#
loop_
_entity_poly.entity_id
_entity_poly.type
_entity_poly.pdbx_seq_one_letter_code
_entity_poly.pdbx_strand_id
1 'polypeptide(L)'
;MTEQEVSYDAIVRAEIAIEILNQARAIVTARVYELEASDPDAAEALRSRRRELIALQQSLTVADRASVESVIALWGPRVRDDARFWAEF
;
A
#
# COMPACT_ATOMS: atom_id res chain seq x y z
N MET A 1 -5.29 28.56 19.14
CA MET A 1 -4.99 27.27 18.47
C MET A 1 -4.29 27.61 17.18
N THR A 2 -2.98 27.38 17.10
CA THR A 2 -2.24 27.53 15.84
C THR A 2 -2.53 26.29 15.00
N GLU A 3 -3.34 26.44 13.94
CA GLU A 3 -3.34 25.47 12.85
C GLU A 3 -1.91 25.41 12.34
N GLN A 4 -1.25 24.25 12.54
CA GLN A 4 0.02 23.99 11.88
C GLN A 4 -0.29 23.89 10.39
N GLU A 5 0.18 24.87 9.62
CA GLU A 5 0.05 24.89 8.17
C GLU A 5 0.75 23.65 7.60
N VAL A 6 -0.05 22.73 7.06
CA VAL A 6 0.45 21.50 6.44
C VAL A 6 1.26 21.90 5.22
N SER A 7 2.54 21.55 5.19
CA SER A 7 3.41 21.91 4.08
C SER A 7 2.99 21.17 2.81
N TYR A 8 3.16 21.82 1.65
CA TYR A 8 2.94 21.18 0.35
C TYR A 8 3.76 19.89 0.18
N ASP A 9 5.00 19.87 0.70
CA ASP A 9 5.83 18.65 0.76
C ASP A 9 5.10 17.52 1.49
N ALA A 10 4.52 17.77 2.66
CA ALA A 10 3.82 16.73 3.43
C ALA A 10 2.63 16.15 2.65
N ILE A 11 1.88 16.98 1.93
CA ILE A 11 0.76 16.54 1.07
C ILE A 11 1.30 15.62 -0.03
N VAL A 12 2.33 16.06 -0.77
CA VAL A 12 2.92 15.28 -1.86
C VAL A 12 3.48 13.94 -1.35
N ARG A 13 4.14 13.91 -0.19
CA ARG A 13 4.64 12.67 0.40
C ARG A 13 3.49 11.71 0.73
N ALA A 14 2.40 12.21 1.30
CA ALA A 14 1.22 11.37 1.60
C ALA A 14 0.60 10.79 0.31
N GLU A 15 0.48 11.59 -0.75
CA GLU A 15 0.00 11.12 -2.05
C GLU A 15 0.91 10.03 -2.66
N ILE A 16 2.23 10.19 -2.56
CA ILE A 16 3.19 9.16 -3.00
C ILE A 16 2.99 7.86 -2.22
N ALA A 17 2.83 7.92 -0.90
CA ALA A 17 2.59 6.73 -0.08
C ALA A 17 1.28 6.03 -0.46
N ILE A 18 0.21 6.80 -0.68
CA ILE A 18 -1.08 6.28 -1.14
C ILE A 18 -0.94 5.59 -2.50
N GLU A 19 -0.22 6.19 -3.45
CA GLU A 19 -0.04 5.62 -4.77
C GLU A 19 0.78 4.32 -4.73
N ILE A 20 1.81 4.25 -3.89
CA ILE A 20 2.56 3.00 -3.65
C ILE A 20 1.63 1.89 -3.13
N LEU A 21 0.74 2.20 -2.18
CA LEU A 21 -0.23 1.21 -1.66
C LEU A 21 -1.28 0.82 -2.71
N ASN A 22 -1.68 1.74 -3.59
CA ASN A 22 -2.55 1.42 -4.73
C ASN A 22 -1.88 0.44 -5.69
N GLN A 23 -0.60 0.63 -6.00
CA GLN A 23 0.17 -0.28 -6.85
C GLN A 23 0.29 -1.67 -6.21
N ALA A 24 0.60 -1.75 -4.91
CA ALA A 24 0.60 -3.01 -4.17
C ALA A 24 -0.77 -3.72 -4.27
N ARG A 25 -1.88 -2.99 -4.10
CA ARG A 25 -3.23 -3.53 -4.22
C ARG A 25 -3.56 -4.01 -5.64
N ALA A 26 -3.03 -3.34 -6.67
CA ALA A 26 -3.19 -3.75 -8.06
C ALA A 26 -2.48 -5.08 -8.35
N ILE A 27 -1.23 -5.23 -7.90
CA ILE A 27 -0.45 -6.48 -8.00
C ILE A 27 -1.22 -7.64 -7.35
N VAL A 28 -1.71 -7.44 -6.12
CA VAL A 28 -2.49 -8.46 -5.40
C VAL A 28 -3.79 -8.80 -6.13
N THR A 29 -4.47 -7.80 -6.66
CA THR A 29 -5.73 -8.00 -7.39
C THR A 29 -5.52 -8.83 -8.66
N ALA A 30 -4.44 -8.58 -9.40
CA ALA A 30 -4.09 -9.38 -10.57
C ALA A 30 -3.90 -10.86 -10.20
N ARG A 31 -3.13 -11.13 -9.14
CA ARG A 31 -2.89 -12.51 -8.67
C ARG A 31 -4.16 -13.20 -8.14
N VAL A 32 -5.07 -12.47 -7.51
CA VAL A 32 -6.38 -13.01 -7.12
C VAL A 32 -7.13 -13.54 -8.33
N TYR A 33 -7.18 -12.78 -9.43
CA TYR A 33 -7.86 -13.22 -10.65
C TYR A 33 -7.20 -14.45 -11.29
N GLU A 34 -5.87 -14.56 -11.22
CA GLU A 34 -5.13 -15.74 -11.70
C GLU A 34 -5.47 -17.01 -10.90
N LEU A 35 -5.71 -16.86 -9.60
CA LEU A 35 -5.96 -17.98 -8.68
C LEU A 35 -7.44 -18.33 -8.52
N GLU A 36 -8.36 -17.44 -8.84
CA GLU A 36 -9.78 -17.57 -8.50
C GLU A 36 -10.44 -18.88 -8.97
N ALA A 37 -10.01 -19.41 -10.13
CA ALA A 37 -10.53 -20.67 -10.67
C ALA A 37 -9.74 -21.92 -10.26
N SER A 38 -8.46 -21.77 -9.92
CA SER A 38 -7.52 -22.88 -9.69
C SER A 38 -7.24 -23.16 -8.22
N ASP A 39 -7.23 -22.11 -7.40
CA ASP A 39 -7.01 -22.15 -5.95
C ASP A 39 -7.83 -21.03 -5.26
N PRO A 40 -9.13 -21.27 -5.02
CA PRO A 40 -10.02 -20.29 -4.40
C PRO A 40 -9.61 -19.90 -2.98
N ASP A 41 -8.98 -20.80 -2.24
CA ASP A 41 -8.52 -20.57 -0.87
C ASP A 41 -7.32 -19.61 -0.86
N ALA A 42 -6.34 -19.82 -1.75
CA ALA A 42 -5.24 -18.88 -1.93
C ALA A 42 -5.74 -17.52 -2.44
N ALA A 43 -6.73 -17.50 -3.34
CA ALA A 43 -7.35 -16.27 -3.79
C ALA A 43 -8.00 -15.50 -2.62
N GLU A 44 -8.72 -16.17 -1.71
CA GLU A 44 -9.33 -15.51 -0.56
C GLU A 44 -8.30 -15.01 0.47
N ALA A 45 -7.22 -15.77 0.69
CA ALA A 45 -6.10 -15.31 1.52
C ALA A 45 -5.53 -13.97 1.00
N LEU A 46 -5.35 -13.86 -0.32
CA LEU A 46 -4.90 -12.61 -0.95
C LEU A 46 -5.96 -11.49 -0.87
N ARG A 47 -7.26 -11.80 -0.99
CA ARG A 47 -8.32 -10.80 -0.74
C ARG A 47 -8.25 -10.26 0.68
N SER A 48 -7.92 -11.10 1.66
CA SER A 48 -7.70 -10.68 3.05
C SER A 48 -6.51 -9.74 3.18
N ARG A 49 -5.34 -10.10 2.63
CA ARG A 49 -4.16 -9.21 2.62
C ARG A 49 -4.44 -7.90 1.88
N ARG A 50 -5.25 -7.90 0.82
CA ARG A 50 -5.68 -6.67 0.14
C ARG A 50 -6.51 -5.75 1.05
N ARG A 51 -7.33 -6.30 1.94
CA ARG A 51 -8.09 -5.52 2.94
C ARG A 51 -7.15 -4.88 3.96
N GLU A 52 -6.09 -5.57 4.37
CA GLU A 52 -5.05 -5.02 5.25
C GLU A 52 -4.32 -3.83 4.60
N LEU A 53 -4.00 -3.90 3.30
CA LEU A 53 -3.42 -2.76 2.57
C LEU A 53 -4.36 -1.55 2.53
N ILE A 54 -5.68 -1.77 2.41
CA ILE A 54 -6.67 -0.69 2.46
C ILE A 54 -6.69 -0.06 3.86
N ALA A 55 -6.67 -0.87 4.92
CA ALA A 55 -6.63 -0.38 6.29
C ALA A 55 -5.35 0.44 6.56
N LEU A 56 -4.20 -0.03 6.06
CA LEU A 56 -2.94 0.72 6.14
C LEU A 56 -3.06 2.06 5.42
N GLN A 57 -3.57 2.10 4.19
CA GLN A 57 -3.78 3.35 3.45
C GLN A 57 -4.72 4.31 4.20
N GLN A 58 -5.80 3.82 4.79
CA GLN A 58 -6.76 4.62 5.56
C GLN A 58 -6.19 5.17 6.87
N SER A 59 -5.15 4.54 7.41
CA SER A 59 -4.45 5.01 8.61
C SER A 59 -3.48 6.17 8.34
N LEU A 60 -3.10 6.40 7.07
CA LEU A 60 -2.18 7.46 6.72
C LEU A 60 -2.84 8.83 6.84
N THR A 61 -2.15 9.75 7.51
CA THR A 61 -2.56 11.14 7.61
C THR A 61 -1.41 12.05 7.19
N VAL A 62 -1.72 13.19 6.57
CA VAL A 62 -0.70 14.14 6.13
C VAL A 62 0.11 14.72 7.31
N ALA A 63 -0.51 14.78 8.50
CA ALA A 63 0.14 15.23 9.71
C ALA A 63 1.15 14.21 10.28
N ASP A 64 0.99 12.92 9.97
CA ASP A 64 1.89 11.85 10.43
C ASP A 64 2.95 11.54 9.37
N ARG A 65 3.96 12.42 9.30
CA ARG A 65 5.10 12.24 8.41
C ARG A 65 5.83 10.92 8.66
N ALA A 66 5.98 10.49 9.91
CA ALA A 66 6.75 9.28 10.21
C ALA A 66 6.13 8.03 9.60
N SER A 67 4.80 7.89 9.71
CA SER A 67 4.07 6.77 9.09
C SER A 67 4.10 6.83 7.57
N VAL A 68 3.90 8.01 6.97
CA VAL A 68 3.98 8.21 5.51
C VAL A 68 5.36 7.80 4.98
N GLU A 69 6.42 8.30 5.60
CA GLU A 69 7.80 8.01 5.21
C GLU A 69 8.14 6.52 5.36
N SER A 70 7.65 5.88 6.42
CA SER A 70 7.84 4.44 6.65
C SER A 70 7.18 3.61 5.56
N VAL A 71 5.97 3.99 5.12
CA VAL A 71 5.30 3.33 4.00
C VAL A 71 6.09 3.48 2.71
N ILE A 72 6.56 4.70 2.39
CA ILE A 72 7.35 4.95 1.17
C ILE A 72 8.63 4.10 1.17
N ALA A 73 9.36 4.09 2.29
CA ALA A 73 10.61 3.36 2.41
C ALA A 73 10.43 1.84 2.31
N LEU A 74 9.38 1.30 2.94
CA LEU A 74 9.10 -0.13 2.96
C LEU A 74 8.52 -0.63 1.63
N TRP A 75 7.49 0.04 1.12
CA TRP A 75 6.71 -0.45 -0.01
C TRP A 75 7.22 0.04 -1.36
N GLY A 76 7.85 1.22 -1.41
CA GLY A 76 8.35 1.81 -2.65
C GLY A 76 9.29 0.89 -3.45
N PRO A 77 10.28 0.23 -2.82
CA PRO A 77 11.12 -0.76 -3.51
C PRO A 77 10.37 -2.04 -3.88
N ARG A 78 9.40 -2.47 -3.07
CA ARG A 78 8.65 -3.73 -3.30
C ARG A 78 7.78 -3.64 -4.55
N VAL A 79 7.02 -2.56 -4.72
CA VAL A 79 6.08 -2.44 -5.85
C VAL A 79 6.78 -2.25 -7.21
N ARG A 80 8.10 -2.02 -7.22
CA ARG A 80 8.90 -1.88 -8.46
C ARG A 80 9.49 -3.21 -8.96
N ASP A 81 9.45 -4.26 -8.14
CA ASP A 81 10.02 -5.56 -8.44
C ASP A 81 9.03 -6.64 -8.01
N ASP A 82 8.38 -7.27 -8.98
CA ASP A 82 7.34 -8.27 -8.73
C ASP A 82 7.88 -9.47 -7.95
N ALA A 83 9.10 -9.94 -8.26
CA ALA A 83 9.69 -11.07 -7.55
C ALA A 83 9.96 -10.73 -6.08
N ARG A 84 10.49 -9.52 -5.83
CA ARG A 84 10.69 -9.02 -4.47
C ARG A 84 9.38 -8.78 -3.74
N PHE A 85 8.37 -8.25 -4.42
CA PHE A 85 7.03 -8.03 -3.85
C PHE A 85 6.53 -9.33 -3.24
N TRP A 86 6.46 -10.40 -4.03
CA TRP A 86 5.93 -11.69 -3.57
C TRP A 86 6.82 -12.40 -2.55
N ALA A 87 8.13 -12.15 -2.54
CA ALA A 87 9.02 -12.71 -1.52
C ALA A 87 8.83 -12.06 -0.13
N GLU A 88 8.34 -10.83 -0.06
CA GLU A 88 8.25 -10.04 1.17
C GLU A 88 6.81 -9.68 1.60
N PHE A 89 5.79 -10.20 0.91
CA PHE A 89 4.36 -9.91 1.11
C PHE A 89 3.66 -10.95 2.00
#